data_AF-A0A0F0M176-F1
#
_entry.id   AF-A0A0F0M176-F1
#
_cell.length_a   1.000
_cell.length_b   1.000
_cell.length_c   1.000
_cell.angle_alpha   90.00
_cell.angle_beta   90.00
_cell.angle_gamma   90.00
#
_symmetry.space_group_name_H-M   'P 1'
#
loop_
_entity.id
_entity.type
_entity.pdbx_description
1 polymer ?
#
loop_
_entity_poly.entity_id
_entity_poly.type
_entity_poly.pdbx_seq_one_letter_code
_entity_poly.pdbx_strand_id
1 'polypeptide(L)' 'MSLWNRESGWRANALNPSSGAYGIPQALPGSKMATAGADWRTNGNTQINWGLAYISARYGSPCGAWAHSQATGWY' A
#
# COMPACT_ATOMS: atom_id res chain seq x y z
N MET A 1 6.03 -10.19 3.27
CA MET A 1 6.26 -8.97 2.49
C MET A 1 6.88 -7.91 3.40
N SER A 2 8.18 -7.63 3.28
CA SER A 2 8.90 -6.68 4.17
C SER A 2 8.47 -5.23 3.95
N LEU A 3 8.03 -4.91 2.73
CA LEU A 3 7.54 -3.59 2.32
C LEU A 3 6.39 -3.09 3.21
N TRP A 4 5.23 -3.76 3.18
CA TRP A 4 4.07 -3.33 3.97
C TRP A 4 4.25 -3.45 5.49
N ASN A 5 5.18 -4.31 5.93
CA ASN A 5 5.56 -4.32 7.33
C ASN A 5 6.25 -3.02 7.74
N ARG A 6 7.12 -2.47 6.88
CA ARG A 6 7.75 -1.15 7.10
C ARG A 6 6.76 0.00 6.96
N GLU A 7 5.83 -0.08 6.01
CA GLU A 7 4.87 1.00 5.74
C GLU A 7 3.80 1.14 6.83
N SER A 8 3.21 0.04 7.29
CA SER A 8 2.04 0.07 8.19
C SER A 8 2.05 -1.01 9.28
N GLY A 9 3.01 -1.94 9.24
CA GLY A 9 2.96 -3.15 10.08
C GLY A 9 1.72 -4.00 9.79
N TRP A 10 1.27 -4.04 8.53
CA TRP A 10 0.05 -4.74 8.09
C TRP A 10 -1.27 -4.21 8.68
N ARG A 11 -1.29 -2.99 9.22
CA ARG A 11 -2.51 -2.38 9.76
C ARG A 11 -3.35 -1.73 8.66
N ALA A 12 -4.54 -2.27 8.43
CA ALA A 12 -5.50 -1.71 7.47
C ALA A 12 -6.02 -0.32 7.83
N ASN A 13 -5.93 0.07 9.10
CA ASN A 13 -6.32 1.37 9.61
C ASN A 13 -5.13 2.31 9.86
N ALA A 14 -3.92 1.97 9.38
CA ALA A 14 -2.76 2.85 9.52
C ALA A 14 -2.97 4.14 8.73
N LEU A 15 -3.09 5.27 9.41
CA LEU A 15 -3.09 6.60 8.82
C LEU A 15 -1.79 7.29 9.20
N ASN A 16 -1.02 7.73 8.21
CA ASN A 16 0.10 8.63 8.44
C ASN A 16 -0.44 10.07 8.59
N PRO A 17 -0.35 10.69 9.77
CA PRO A 17 -0.93 12.02 10.00
C PRO A 17 -0.17 13.15 9.27
N SER A 18 1.09 12.92 8.89
CA SER A 18 1.89 13.92 8.17
C SER A 18 1.59 13.93 6.68
N SER A 19 1.51 12.76 6.04
CA SER A 19 1.29 12.64 4.60
C SER A 19 -0.15 12.37 4.19
N GLY A 20 -1.00 11.87 5.08
CA GLY A 20 -2.35 11.38 4.78
C GLY A 20 -2.38 10.00 4.11
N ALA A 21 -1.24 9.31 4.02
CA ALA A 21 -1.16 7.95 3.48
C ALA A 21 -1.97 6.96 4.33
N TYR A 22 -2.66 6.01 3.68
CA TYR A 22 -3.63 5.15 4.37
C TYR A 22 -3.47 3.66 4.07
N GLY A 23 -3.72 2.86 5.11
CA GLY A 23 -3.87 1.41 5.03
C GLY A 23 -2.56 0.64 4.91
N ILE A 24 -2.69 -0.65 4.63
CA ILE A 24 -1.57 -1.59 4.46
C ILE A 24 -0.53 -1.07 3.45
N PRO A 25 -0.94 -0.64 2.23
CA PRO A 25 0.01 -0.14 1.24
C PRO A 25 0.42 1.32 1.44
N GLN A 26 -0.09 2.01 2.48
CA GLN A 26 0.11 3.46 2.68
C GLN A 26 -0.18 4.27 1.40
N ALA A 27 -1.34 4.01 0.79
CA ALA A 27 -1.73 4.64 -0.48
C ALA A 27 -2.02 6.14 -0.31
N LEU A 28 -1.58 6.94 -1.29
CA LEU A 28 -1.81 8.39 -1.34
C LEU A 28 -2.39 8.84 -2.69
N PRO A 29 -3.62 9.41 -2.71
CA PRO A 29 -4.63 9.36 -1.66
C PRO A 29 -5.17 7.93 -1.46
N GLY A 30 -5.54 7.60 -0.22
CA GLY A 30 -6.07 6.27 0.14
C GLY A 30 -7.33 5.85 -0.64
N SER A 31 -8.10 6.83 -1.13
CA SER A 31 -9.30 6.61 -1.95
C SER A 31 -9.04 5.86 -3.27
N LYS A 32 -7.80 5.79 -3.75
CA LYS A 32 -7.44 4.97 -4.93
C LYS A 32 -7.80 3.49 -4.74
N MET A 33 -7.77 3.01 -3.50
CA MET A 33 -8.14 1.63 -3.16
C MET A 33 -9.62 1.32 -3.40
N ALA A 34 -10.48 2.35 -3.57
CA ALA A 34 -11.88 2.16 -3.92
C ALA A 34 -12.10 1.41 -5.24
N THR A 35 -11.09 1.42 -6.12
CA THR A 35 -11.10 0.65 -7.38
C THR A 35 -11.06 -0.86 -7.16
N ALA A 36 -10.56 -1.33 -6.01
CA ALA A 36 -10.54 -2.75 -5.65
C ALA A 36 -11.77 -3.17 -4.81
N GLY A 37 -12.49 -2.21 -4.23
CA GLY A 37 -13.68 -2.49 -3.42
C GLY A 37 -14.13 -1.26 -2.62
N ALA A 38 -15.44 -1.09 -2.44
CA ALA A 38 -16.00 0.03 -1.69
C ALA A 38 -15.64 0.01 -0.19
N ASP A 39 -15.29 -1.15 0.34
CA ASP A 39 -14.90 -1.42 1.73
C ASP A 39 -13.39 -1.23 2.00
N TRP A 40 -12.66 -0.63 1.05
CA TRP A 40 -11.21 -0.41 1.11
C TRP A 40 -10.72 0.23 2.41
N ARG A 41 -11.57 1.02 3.09
CA ARG A 41 -11.18 1.74 4.29
C ARG A 41 -11.00 0.83 5.51
N THR A 42 -11.66 -0.32 5.55
CA THR A 42 -11.58 -1.23 6.71
C THR A 42 -11.20 -2.65 6.34
N ASN A 43 -11.36 -3.04 5.07
CA ASN A 43 -11.04 -4.39 4.61
C ASN A 43 -9.58 -4.50 4.15
N GLY A 44 -8.75 -5.15 4.97
CA GLY A 44 -7.34 -5.42 4.63
C GLY A 44 -7.16 -6.23 3.36
N ASN A 45 -8.09 -7.14 3.02
CA ASN A 45 -8.00 -7.92 1.79
C ASN A 45 -8.19 -7.04 0.54
N THR A 46 -9.12 -6.09 0.59
CA THR A 46 -9.31 -5.09 -0.47
C THR A 46 -8.05 -4.24 -0.65
N GLN A 47 -7.43 -3.81 0.45
CA GLN A 47 -6.18 -3.04 0.41
C GLN A 47 -5.00 -3.85 -0.14
N ILE A 48 -4.89 -5.14 0.22
CA ILE A 48 -3.86 -6.05 -0.29
C ILE A 48 -4.05 -6.27 -1.79
N ASN A 49 -5.27 -6.56 -2.25
CA ASN A 49 -5.57 -6.75 -3.66
C ASN A 49 -5.21 -5.52 -4.47
N TRP A 50 -5.62 -4.34 -4.01
CA TRP A 50 -5.24 -3.08 -4.65
C TRP A 50 -3.72 -2.87 -4.66
N GLY A 51 -3.07 -3.09 -3.51
CA GLY A 51 -1.63 -2.89 -3.36
C GLY A 51 -0.81 -3.83 -4.24
N LEU A 52 -1.20 -5.09 -4.38
CA LEU A 52 -0.56 -6.04 -5.30
C LEU A 52 -0.73 -5.63 -6.76
N ALA A 53 -1.93 -5.20 -7.15
CA ALA A 53 -2.19 -4.70 -8.51
C ALA A 53 -1.34 -3.46 -8.82
N TYR A 54 -1.27 -2.51 -7.88
CA TYR A 54 -0.43 -1.31 -8.00
C TYR A 54 1.07 -1.66 -8.10
N ILE A 55 1.55 -2.57 -7.25
CA ILE A 55 2.93 -3.08 -7.30
C ILE A 55 3.22 -3.70 -8.66
N SER A 56 2.34 -4.56 -9.15
CA SER A 56 2.51 -5.23 -10.44
C SER A 56 2.56 -4.24 -11.59
N ALA A 57 1.67 -3.23 -11.58
CA ALA A 57 1.60 -2.24 -12.66
C ALA A 57 2.80 -1.29 -12.66
N ARG A 58 3.30 -0.89 -11.47
CA ARG A 58 4.36 0.12 -11.35
C ARG A 58 5.77 -0.46 -11.30
N TYR A 59 5.92 -1.61 -10.64
CA TYR A 59 7.22 -2.22 -10.33
C TYR A 59 7.39 -3.63 -10.89
N GLY A 60 6.35 -4.20 -11.52
CA GLY A 60 6.34 -5.55 -12.07
C GLY A 60 6.23 -6.64 -11.01
N SER A 61 6.95 -6.52 -9.89
CA SER A 61 6.94 -7.50 -8.80
C SER A 61 7.06 -6.85 -7.43
N PRO A 62 6.63 -7.54 -6.35
CA PRO A 62 6.86 -7.05 -5.00
C PRO A 62 8.33 -6.91 -4.62
N CYS A 63 9.21 -7.74 -5.20
CA CYS A 63 10.65 -7.58 -5.05
C CYS A 63 11.16 -6.29 -5.70
N GLY A 64 10.63 -5.92 -6.87
CA GLY A 64 10.94 -4.65 -7.54
C GLY A 64 10.49 -3.44 -6.72
N ALA A 65 9.28 -3.49 -6.15
CA ALA A 65 8.78 -2.44 -5.26
C ALA A 65 9.62 -2.32 -3.99
N TRP A 66 10.05 -3.45 -3.40
CA TRP A 66 10.94 -3.45 -2.24
C TRP A 66 12.32 -2.89 -2.55
N ALA A 67 12.92 -3.26 -3.69
CA ALA A 67 14.20 -2.69 -4.12
C ALA A 67 14.11 -1.17 -4.31
N HIS A 68 13.01 -0.69 -4.90
CA HIS A 68 12.75 0.75 -5.03
C HIS A 68 12.60 1.43 -3.66
N SER A 69 11.77 0.88 -2.76
CA SER A 69 11.55 1.41 -1.40
C SER A 69 12.83 1.48 -0.56
N GLN A 70 13.77 0.56 -0.76
CA GLN A 70 15.08 0.63 -0.13
C GLN A 70 15.98 1.73 -0.72
N ALA A 71 15.85 2.04 -2.01
CA ALA A 71 16.66 3.05 -2.68
C ALA A 71 16.12 4.48 -2.49
N THR A 72 14.80 4.69 -2.49
CA THR A 72 14.17 6.02 -2.50
C THR A 72 13.42 6.36 -1.22
N GLY A 73 13.13 5.37 -0.37
CA GLY A 73 12.35 5.56 0.85
C GLY A 73 10.84 5.32 0.68
N TRP A 74 10.35 5.18 -0.55
CA TRP A 74 8.92 5.04 -0.90
C TRP A 74 8.71 4.12 -2.12
N TYR A 75 7.46 3.72 -2.40
CA TYR A 75 7.06 2.95 -3.59
C TYR A 75 5.65 3.37 -4.05
#